data_AF-A0A7J8MXQ5-F1
#
_entry.id   AF-A0A7J8MXQ5-F1
#
_cell.length_a   1.000
_cell.length_b   1.000
_cell.length_c   1.000
_cell.angle_alpha   90.00
_cell.angle_beta   90.00
_cell.angle_gamma   90.00
#
_symmetry.space_group_name_H-M   'P 1'
#
loop_
_entity.id
_entity.type
_entity.pdbx_description
1 polymer ?
#
loop_
_entity_poly.entity_id
_entity_poly.type
_entity_poly.pdbx_seq_one_letter_code
_entity_poly.pdbx_strand_id
1 'polypeptide(L)'
;MFSADDIMGEALIDIQPLISAAMAYGDPEMFGNMQIGKWLKSDDNALIEDSIINIIDGKVKQDVQLKLQNVECGELHLEVEWLPLDQ
;
A
#
# COMPACT_ATOMS: atom_id res chain seq x y z
N MET A 1 -4.40 36.45 -13.78
CA MET A 1 -4.28 36.28 -12.32
C MET A 1 -4.02 34.81 -12.10
N PHE A 2 -2.91 34.44 -11.48
CA PHE A 2 -2.57 33.05 -11.19
C PHE A 2 -2.89 32.78 -9.72
N SER A 3 -3.56 31.66 -9.43
CA SER A 3 -3.84 31.17 -8.07
C SER A 3 -3.10 29.86 -7.84
N ALA A 4 -3.08 29.41 -6.59
CA ALA A 4 -2.68 28.03 -6.27
C ALA A 4 -3.75 27.04 -6.77
N ASP A 5 -3.35 25.78 -6.88
CA ASP A 5 -4.25 24.67 -7.20
C ASP A 5 -5.13 24.30 -6.00
N ASP A 6 -6.31 23.75 -6.28
CA ASP A 6 -7.27 23.32 -5.26
C ASP A 6 -6.86 21.98 -4.63
N ILE A 7 -7.14 21.83 -3.34
CA ILE A 7 -6.94 20.57 -2.61
C ILE A 7 -8.10 19.62 -2.94
N MET A 8 -7.79 18.40 -3.37
CA MET A 8 -8.77 17.39 -3.80
C MET A 8 -8.82 16.16 -2.87
N GLY A 9 -8.56 16.36 -1.58
CA GLY A 9 -8.59 15.33 -0.54
C GLY A 9 -7.22 14.74 -0.20
N GLU A 10 -7.19 13.92 0.85
CA GLU A 10 -5.96 13.31 1.38
C GLU A 10 -6.18 11.91 1.95
N ALA A 11 -5.11 11.10 2.01
CA ALA A 11 -5.12 9.79 2.66
C ALA A 11 -3.71 9.44 3.15
N LEU A 12 -3.62 8.60 4.19
CA LEU A 12 -2.35 8.10 4.73
C LEU A 12 -2.26 6.59 4.52
N ILE A 13 -1.05 6.12 4.21
CA ILE A 13 -0.73 4.71 4.04
C ILE A 13 0.18 4.28 5.18
N ASP A 14 -0.19 3.21 5.89
CA ASP A 14 0.73 2.54 6.81
C ASP A 14 1.60 1.54 6.06
N ILE A 15 2.90 1.83 5.99
CA ILE A 15 3.89 0.98 5.32
C ILE A 15 4.47 -0.10 6.25
N GLN A 16 4.22 -0.05 7.55
CA GLN A 16 4.79 -1.02 8.50
C GLN A 16 4.40 -2.48 8.20
N PRO A 17 3.16 -2.80 7.80
CA PRO A 17 2.78 -4.16 7.41
C PRO A 17 3.61 -4.68 6.22
N LEU A 18 3.85 -3.85 5.21
CA LEU A 18 4.66 -4.20 4.03
C LEU A 18 6.11 -4.51 4.43
N ILE A 19 6.73 -3.61 5.19
CA ILE A 19 8.12 -3.77 5.64
C ILE A 19 8.27 -5.04 6.49
N SER A 20 7.34 -5.25 7.43
CA SER A 20 7.37 -6.43 8.31
C SER A 20 7.26 -7.72 7.52
N ALA A 21 6.38 -7.76 6.52
CA ALA A 21 6.23 -8.92 5.64
C ALA A 21 7.48 -9.13 4.77
N ALA A 22 8.01 -8.08 4.14
CA ALA A 22 9.23 -8.17 3.33
C ALA A 22 10.43 -8.69 4.14
N MET A 23 10.66 -8.15 5.34
CA MET A 23 11.76 -8.59 6.21
C MET A 23 11.60 -10.03 6.70
N ALA A 24 10.37 -10.51 6.93
CA ALA A 24 10.12 -11.87 7.40
C ALA A 24 10.40 -12.93 6.32
N TYR A 25 10.21 -12.60 5.05
CA TYR A 25 10.41 -13.53 3.93
C TYR A 25 11.79 -13.39 3.28
N GLY A 26 12.51 -12.28 3.51
CA GLY A 26 13.91 -12.15 3.08
C GLY A 26 14.04 -12.04 1.56
N ASP A 27 14.44 -13.13 0.91
CA ASP A 27 14.60 -13.20 -0.55
C ASP A 27 13.28 -13.69 -1.22
N PRO A 28 12.48 -12.79 -1.79
CA PRO A 28 11.21 -13.15 -2.42
C PRO A 28 11.36 -14.02 -3.68
N GLU A 29 12.51 -14.04 -4.34
CA GLU A 29 12.73 -14.88 -5.54
C GLU A 29 12.71 -16.38 -5.22
N MET A 30 12.93 -16.74 -3.95
CA MET A 30 12.86 -18.12 -3.47
C MET A 30 11.44 -18.67 -3.33
N PHE A 31 10.42 -17.81 -3.42
CA PHE A 31 9.02 -18.17 -3.19
C PHE A 31 8.19 -18.07 -4.47
N GLY A 32 7.18 -18.94 -4.59
CA GLY A 32 6.14 -18.79 -5.61
C GLY A 32 5.13 -17.70 -5.22
N ASN A 33 4.20 -17.41 -6.13
CA ASN A 33 3.17 -16.39 -5.88
C ASN A 33 2.31 -16.78 -4.66
N MET A 34 2.32 -15.93 -3.64
CA MET A 34 1.61 -16.20 -2.37
C MET A 34 1.31 -14.93 -1.58
N GLN A 35 0.25 -14.99 -0.77
CA GLN A 35 -0.04 -13.96 0.22
C GLN A 35 0.87 -14.12 1.44
N ILE A 36 1.52 -13.02 1.84
CA ILE A 36 2.48 -13.00 2.96
C ILE A 36 2.05 -12.08 4.10
N GLY A 37 1.06 -11.22 3.88
CA GLY A 37 0.57 -10.29 4.88
C GLY A 37 -0.69 -9.56 4.46
N LYS A 38 -1.15 -8.67 5.33
CA LYS A 38 -2.21 -7.71 5.04
C LYS A 38 -2.17 -6.50 5.98
N TRP A 39 -2.61 -5.35 5.47
CA TRP A 39 -2.98 -4.20 6.27
C TRP A 39 -4.51 -4.17 6.39
N LEU A 40 -5.00 -4.36 7.62
CA LEU A 40 -6.42 -4.50 7.91
C LEU A 40 -7.16 -3.17 7.75
N LYS A 41 -8.33 -3.21 7.13
CA LYS A 41 -9.26 -2.09 7.19
C LYS A 41 -9.74 -1.89 8.62
N SER A 42 -9.76 -0.63 9.05
CA SER A 42 -10.33 -0.23 10.33
C SER A 42 -10.88 1.20 10.24
N ASP A 43 -11.64 1.61 11.26
CA ASP A 43 -12.30 2.93 11.28
C ASP A 43 -11.31 4.11 11.40
N ASP A 44 -10.05 3.83 11.72
CA ASP A 44 -8.96 4.80 11.90
C ASP A 44 -8.03 4.90 10.68
N ASN A 45 -8.33 4.18 9.59
CA ASN A 45 -7.56 4.29 8.35
C ASN A 45 -8.45 4.55 7.12
N ALA A 46 -7.81 4.92 6.02
CA ALA A 46 -8.48 5.31 4.78
C ALA A 46 -8.81 4.12 3.86
N LEU A 47 -8.60 2.87 4.29
CA LEU A 47 -8.79 1.70 3.43
C LEU A 47 -10.26 1.49 3.09
N ILE A 48 -10.53 1.17 1.83
CA ILE A 48 -11.85 0.72 1.37
C ILE A 48 -12.08 -0.74 1.78
N GLU A 49 -11.02 -1.56 1.69
CA GLU A 49 -10.96 -2.99 2.03
C GLU A 49 -9.58 -3.38 2.58
N ASP A 50 -9.46 -4.59 3.15
CA ASP A 50 -8.17 -5.14 3.60
C ASP A 50 -7.16 -5.09 2.44
N SER A 51 -6.03 -4.42 2.67
CA SER A 51 -4.95 -4.33 1.69
C SER A 51 -4.05 -5.55 1.80
N ILE A 52 -3.90 -6.30 0.71
CA ILE A 52 -3.19 -7.58 0.69
C ILE A 52 -1.74 -7.38 0.28
N ILE A 53 -0.83 -8.07 0.97
CA ILE A 53 0.60 -8.09 0.64
C ILE A 53 0.94 -9.47 0.08
N ASN A 54 1.48 -9.50 -1.13
CA ASN A 54 1.81 -10.72 -1.86
C ASN A 54 3.28 -10.73 -2.28
N ILE A 55 3.84 -11.92 -2.43
CA ILE A 55 4.95 -12.16 -3.35
C ILE A 55 4.34 -12.49 -4.71
N ILE A 56 4.72 -11.75 -5.74
CA ILE A 56 4.32 -12.00 -7.13
C ILE A 56 5.56 -11.82 -8.00
N ASP A 57 5.92 -12.86 -8.76
CA ASP A 57 7.06 -12.86 -9.68
C ASP A 57 8.36 -12.42 -8.99
N GLY A 58 8.62 -12.94 -7.79
CA GLY A 58 9.80 -12.63 -6.99
C GLY A 58 9.81 -11.22 -6.39
N LYS A 59 8.68 -10.49 -6.38
CA LYS A 59 8.57 -9.14 -5.81
C LYS A 59 7.56 -9.10 -4.68
N VAL A 60 7.87 -8.37 -3.61
CA VAL A 60 6.91 -8.09 -2.53
C VAL A 60 6.09 -6.86 -2.91
N LYS A 61 4.78 -7.05 -3.09
CA LYS A 61 3.83 -6.04 -3.56
C LYS A 61 2.63 -5.93 -2.64
N GLN A 62 2.08 -4.73 -2.51
CA GLN A 62 0.86 -4.45 -1.75
C GLN A 62 -0.13 -3.66 -2.60
N ASP A 63 -1.33 -4.21 -2.78
CA ASP A 63 -2.45 -3.51 -3.40
C ASP A 63 -3.20 -2.68 -2.36
N VAL A 64 -3.38 -1.38 -2.62
CA VAL A 64 -3.99 -0.43 -1.67
C VAL A 64 -5.12 0.34 -2.36
N GLN A 65 -6.30 0.33 -1.74
CA GLN A 65 -7.46 1.10 -2.17
C GLN A 65 -7.86 2.05 -1.05
N LEU A 66 -7.81 3.34 -1.33
CA LEU A 66 -8.02 4.40 -0.35
C LEU A 66 -9.23 5.25 -0.71
N LYS A 67 -10.04 5.58 0.29
CA LYS A 67 -11.03 6.64 0.20
C LYS A 67 -10.40 7.95 0.66
N LEU A 68 -10.45 8.97 -0.19
CA LEU A 68 -9.91 10.28 0.17
C LEU A 68 -10.75 10.92 1.28
N GLN A 69 -10.06 11.52 2.23
CA GLN A 69 -10.61 12.27 3.35
C GLN A 69 -10.64 13.77 3.01
N ASN A 70 -11.46 14.54 3.74
CA ASN A 70 -11.57 16.00 3.59
C ASN A 70 -11.98 16.45 2.18
N VAL A 71 -12.72 15.61 1.46
CA VAL A 71 -13.30 15.89 0.13
C VAL A 71 -14.68 15.21 0.02
N GLU A 72 -15.55 15.73 -0.86
CA GLU A 72 -16.91 15.17 -1.05
C GLU A 72 -16.88 13.74 -1.62
N CYS A 73 -15.95 13.48 -2.54
CA CYS A 73 -15.77 12.18 -3.18
C CYS A 73 -14.34 12.03 -3.71
N GLY A 74 -13.90 10.79 -3.88
CA GLY A 74 -12.58 10.47 -4.41
C GLY A 74 -12.04 9.18 -3.82
N GLU A 75 -11.51 8.34 -4.70
CA GLU A 75 -10.87 7.08 -4.35
C GLU A 75 -9.54 6.98 -5.11
N LEU A 76 -8.54 6.37 -4.49
CA LEU A 76 -7.22 6.16 -5.08
C LEU A 76 -6.86 4.68 -5.01
N HIS A 77 -6.53 4.10 -6.16
CA HIS A 77 -6.01 2.73 -6.26
C HIS A 77 -4.53 2.81 -6.64
N LEU A 78 -3.68 2.11 -5.88
CA LEU A 78 -2.24 2.11 -6.06
C LEU A 78 -1.63 0.77 -5.64
N GLU A 79 -0.46 0.47 -6.21
CA GLU A 79 0.37 -0.68 -5.86
C GLU A 79 1.68 -0.14 -5.25
N VAL A 80 2.11 -0.72 -4.13
CA VAL A 80 3.40 -0.42 -3.50
C VAL A 80 4.31 -1.64 -3.65
N GLU A 81 5.48 -1.46 -4.24
CA GLU A 81 6.52 -2.50 -4.35
C GLU A 81 7.64 -2.22 -3.35
N TRP A 82 8.04 -3.24 -2.59
CA TRP A 82 9.21 -3.17 -1.73
C TRP A 82 10.47 -3.50 -2.54
N LEU A 83 11.45 -2.58 -2.50
CA LEU A 83 12.76 -2.76 -3.12
C LEU A 83 13.82 -2.85 -2.01
N PRO A 84 14.48 -4.02 -1.82
CA PRO A 84 15.63 -4.09 -0.92
C PRO A 84 16.76 -3.21 -1.47
N LEU A 85 17.54 -2.60 -0.59
CA LEU A 85 18.78 -1.94 -0.99
C LEU A 85 19.82 -3.02 -1.24
N ASP A 86 20.35 -3.07 -2.47
CA ASP A 86 21.54 -3.87 -2.78
C ASP A 86 22.67 -3.47 -1.82
N GLN A 87 23.26 -4.43 -1.12
CA GLN A 87 24.45 -4.21 -0.27
C GLN A 87 25.72 -4.11 -1.09
#